data_AF-A0A804PM17-F1
#
_entry.id   AF-A0A804PM17-F1
#
_cell.length_a   1.000
_cell.length_b   1.000
_cell.length_c   1.000
_cell.angle_alpha   90.00
_cell.angle_beta   90.00
_cell.angle_gamma   90.00
#
_symmetry.space_group_name_H-M   'P 1'
#
loop_
_entity.id
_entity.type
_entity.pdbx_description
1 polymer ?
#
loop_
_entity_poly.entity_id
_entity_poly.type
_entity_poly.pdbx_seq_one_letter_code
_entity_poly.pdbx_strand_id
1 'polypeptide(L)'
;MIARAEDVEKRNRRLHVDLTSAQARVAALESREVITVKALKQAKDEHVQKLMEAYLVTHNQRRALRIQEPTPSNPVQPRRAEDPRFLKQEHPESSQDPPPELFEPLTMKKIPATSLEVKEEAASTPPAPSPFEKLQEPVQLEEEFDPILPTQLLPEEVNNISSLLTHLGDVSD
;
A
#
# COMPACT_ATOMS: atom_id res chain seq x y z
N MET A 1 57.99 -15.83 31.64
CA MET A 1 57.49 -14.76 30.75
C MET A 1 56.96 -15.29 29.41
N ILE A 2 57.68 -16.21 28.73
CA ILE A 2 57.32 -16.72 27.39
C ILE A 2 55.88 -17.29 27.32
N ALA A 3 55.50 -18.20 28.23
CA ALA A 3 54.17 -18.82 28.22
C ALA A 3 52.99 -17.82 28.26
N ARG A 4 53.15 -16.69 28.97
CA ARG A 4 52.12 -15.63 29.02
C ARG A 4 52.03 -14.86 27.70
N ALA A 5 53.15 -14.66 27.00
CA ALA A 5 53.16 -13.98 25.71
C ALA A 5 52.45 -14.83 24.63
N GLU A 6 52.71 -16.14 24.61
CA GLU A 6 52.05 -17.08 23.68
C GLU A 6 50.53 -17.14 23.90
N ASP A 7 50.07 -17.12 25.16
CA ASP A 7 48.64 -17.10 25.48
C ASP A 7 47.94 -15.81 24.98
N VAL A 8 48.58 -14.66 25.17
CA VAL A 8 48.09 -13.36 24.65
C VAL A 8 48.04 -13.37 23.12
N GLU A 9 49.03 -13.95 22.45
CA GLU A 9 49.03 -14.07 20.98
C GLU A 9 47.89 -14.96 20.49
N LYS A 10 47.68 -16.13 21.12
CA LYS A 10 46.54 -17.01 20.82
C LYS A 10 45.21 -16.28 21.02
N ARG A 11 45.08 -15.50 22.10
CA ARG A 11 43.90 -14.67 22.34
C ARG A 11 43.70 -13.61 21.26
N ASN A 12 44.77 -12.92 20.84
CA ASN A 12 44.70 -11.92 19.77
C ASN A 12 44.25 -12.54 18.44
N ARG A 13 44.79 -13.71 18.08
CA ARG A 13 44.35 -14.46 16.89
C ARG A 13 42.87 -14.83 16.98
N ARG A 14 42.42 -15.33 18.13
CA ARG A 14 41.00 -15.65 18.37
C ARG A 14 40.10 -14.42 18.25
N LEU A 15 40.49 -13.30 18.85
CA LEU A 15 39.74 -12.04 18.75
C LEU A 15 39.66 -11.53 17.32
N HIS A 16 40.72 -11.68 16.52
CA HIS A 16 40.71 -11.31 15.11
C HIS A 16 39.70 -12.16 14.31
N VAL A 17 39.69 -13.48 14.52
CA VAL A 17 38.71 -14.39 13.91
C VAL A 17 37.27 -14.04 14.33
N ASP A 18 37.04 -13.80 15.63
CA ASP A 18 35.73 -13.43 16.15
C ASP A 18 35.25 -12.10 15.55
N LEU A 19 36.15 -11.11 15.42
CA LEU A 19 35.86 -9.81 14.80
C LEU A 19 35.47 -9.97 13.32
N THR A 20 36.26 -10.72 12.54
CA THR A 20 35.95 -10.98 11.13
C THR A 20 34.63 -11.74 10.97
N SER A 21 34.36 -12.72 11.84
CA SER A 21 33.07 -13.44 11.86
C SER A 21 31.91 -12.50 12.19
N ALA A 22 32.08 -11.59 13.15
CA ALA A 22 31.06 -10.61 13.51
C ALA A 22 30.79 -9.65 12.34
N GLN A 23 31.83 -9.15 11.68
CA GLN A 23 31.71 -8.29 10.49
C GLN A 23 30.97 -9.00 9.35
N ALA A 24 31.28 -10.26 9.07
CA ALA A 24 30.58 -11.05 8.06
C ALA A 24 29.08 -11.22 8.40
N ARG A 25 28.74 -11.41 9.68
CA ARG A 25 27.33 -11.48 10.13
C ARG A 25 26.61 -10.15 9.98
N VAL A 26 27.27 -9.03 10.29
CA VAL A 26 26.72 -7.68 10.11
C VAL A 26 26.40 -7.45 8.63
N ALA A 27 27.35 -7.70 7.72
CA ALA A 27 27.14 -7.55 6.28
C ALA A 27 26.00 -8.44 5.76
N ALA A 28 25.88 -9.68 6.26
CA ALA A 28 24.78 -10.57 5.89
C ALA A 28 23.42 -10.08 6.41
N LEU A 29 23.36 -9.51 7.62
CA LEU A 29 22.13 -8.94 8.18
C LEU A 29 21.70 -7.68 7.43
N GLU A 30 22.63 -6.79 7.10
CA GLU A 30 22.36 -5.59 6.29
C GLU A 30 21.82 -5.97 4.90
N SER A 31 22.46 -6.93 4.23
CA SER A 31 21.97 -7.45 2.94
C SER A 31 20.56 -8.04 3.05
N ARG A 32 20.30 -8.82 4.10
CA ARG A 32 18.97 -9.39 4.36
C ARG A 32 17.93 -8.30 4.62
N GLU A 33 18.27 -7.28 5.40
CA GLU A 33 17.37 -6.15 5.68
C GLU A 33 16.95 -5.46 4.38
N VAL A 34 17.91 -5.12 3.51
CA VAL A 34 17.65 -4.52 2.18
C VAL A 34 16.71 -5.39 1.36
N ILE A 35 16.92 -6.71 1.30
CA ILE A 35 16.04 -7.65 0.58
C ILE A 35 14.63 -7.63 1.17
N THR A 36 14.50 -7.70 2.49
CA THR A 36 13.18 -7.73 3.15
C THR A 36 12.42 -6.41 3.00
N VAL A 37 13.10 -5.27 3.08
CA VAL A 37 12.51 -3.94 2.87
C VAL A 37 12.05 -3.78 1.43
N LYS A 38 12.84 -4.24 0.44
CA LYS A 38 12.44 -4.23 -0.97
C LYS A 38 11.22 -5.11 -1.23
N ALA A 39 11.21 -6.34 -0.69
CA ALA A 39 10.08 -7.25 -0.81
C ALA A 39 8.80 -6.68 -0.18
N LEU A 40 8.92 -6.05 0.99
CA LEU A 40 7.80 -5.40 1.67
C LEU A 40 7.26 -4.21 0.86
N LYS A 41 8.14 -3.40 0.28
CA LYS A 41 7.74 -2.29 -0.61
C LYS A 41 6.99 -2.83 -1.83
N GLN A 42 7.54 -3.84 -2.50
CA GLN A 42 6.91 -4.45 -3.66
C GLN A 42 5.53 -5.03 -3.32
N ALA A 43 5.40 -5.75 -2.19
CA ALA A 43 4.12 -6.30 -1.75
C ALA A 43 3.06 -5.22 -1.49
N LYS A 44 3.48 -4.04 -0.98
CA LYS A 44 2.58 -2.89 -0.82
C LYS A 44 2.16 -2.30 -2.16
N ASP A 45 3.11 -2.15 -3.10
CA ASP A 45 2.83 -1.65 -4.45
C ASP A 45 1.84 -2.58 -5.18
N GLU A 46 2.04 -3.90 -5.08
CA GLU A 46 1.11 -4.92 -5.62
C GLU A 46 -0.27 -4.86 -4.95
N HIS A 47 -0.35 -4.61 -3.64
CA HIS A 47 -1.62 -4.48 -2.93
C HIS A 47 -2.40 -3.24 -3.38
N VAL A 48 -1.71 -2.11 -3.54
CA VAL A 48 -2.31 -0.88 -4.07
C VAL A 48 -2.80 -1.10 -5.49
N GLN A 49 -2.02 -1.79 -6.35
CA GLN A 49 -2.45 -2.14 -7.70
C GLN A 49 -3.72 -3.00 -7.69
N LYS A 50 -3.77 -4.06 -6.88
CA LYS A 50 -4.95 -4.93 -6.75
C LYS A 50 -6.18 -4.16 -6.26
N LEU A 51 -6.01 -3.22 -5.33
CA LEU A 51 -7.10 -2.39 -4.85
C LEU A 51 -7.63 -1.45 -5.95
N MET A 52 -6.74 -0.86 -6.74
CA MET A 52 -7.10 -0.01 -7.88
C MET A 52 -7.87 -0.81 -8.95
N GLU A 53 -7.40 -2.02 -9.29
CA GLU A 53 -8.08 -2.92 -10.23
C GLU A 53 -9.46 -3.31 -9.70
N ALA A 54 -9.57 -3.73 -8.43
CA ALA A 54 -10.84 -4.08 -7.80
C ALA A 54 -11.83 -2.91 -7.81
N TYR A 55 -11.36 -1.68 -7.54
CA TYR A 55 -12.18 -0.48 -7.62
C TYR A 55 -12.72 -0.24 -9.03
N LEU A 56 -11.84 -0.28 -10.04
CA LEU A 56 -12.22 -0.05 -11.44
C LEU A 56 -13.21 -1.10 -11.94
N VAL A 57 -12.95 -2.38 -11.66
CA VAL A 57 -13.83 -3.50 -12.02
C VAL A 57 -15.21 -3.31 -11.39
N THR A 58 -15.26 -3.04 -10.09
CA THR A 58 -16.54 -2.87 -9.36
C THR A 58 -17.30 -1.64 -9.86
N HIS A 59 -16.60 -0.52 -10.07
CA HIS A 59 -17.21 0.71 -10.59
C HIS A 59 -17.79 0.51 -11.98
N ASN A 60 -17.06 -0.15 -12.88
CA ASN A 60 -17.51 -0.44 -14.23
C ASN A 60 -18.66 -1.46 -14.25
N GLN A 61 -18.64 -2.48 -13.40
CA GLN A 61 -19.76 -3.41 -13.24
C GLN A 61 -21.03 -2.68 -12.78
N ARG A 62 -20.94 -1.77 -11.79
CA ARG A 62 -22.08 -0.96 -11.35
C ARG A 62 -22.57 0.01 -12.42
N ARG A 63 -21.68 0.51 -13.29
CA ARG A 63 -22.07 1.33 -14.47
C ARG A 63 -22.80 0.48 -15.50
N ALA A 64 -22.30 -0.71 -15.82
CA ALA A 64 -22.90 -1.63 -16.79
C ALA A 64 -24.31 -2.09 -16.35
N LEU A 65 -24.50 -2.36 -15.05
CA LEU A 65 -25.83 -2.72 -14.50
C LEU A 65 -26.82 -1.55 -14.60
N ARG A 66 -26.40 -0.32 -14.29
CA ARG A 66 -27.26 0.87 -14.40
C ARG A 66 -27.68 1.22 -15.83
N ILE A 67 -26.86 0.88 -16.83
CA ILE A 67 -27.20 1.07 -18.25
C ILE A 67 -28.26 0.05 -18.70
N GLN A 68 -28.26 -1.14 -18.12
CA GLN A 68 -29.23 -2.20 -18.42
C GLN A 68 -30.50 -2.12 -17.57
N GLU A 69 -30.47 -1.40 -16.44
CA GLU A 69 -31.68 -1.17 -15.65
C GLU A 69 -32.69 -0.40 -16.51
N PRO A 70 -33.88 -0.97 -16.78
CA PRO A 70 -34.95 -0.21 -17.38
C PRO A 70 -35.21 0.98 -16.47
N THR A 71 -35.17 2.20 -17.03
CA THR A 71 -35.58 3.41 -16.31
C THR A 71 -36.87 3.05 -15.55
N PRO A 72 -36.89 3.11 -14.20
CA PRO A 72 -38.13 2.86 -13.49
C PRO A 72 -39.15 3.83 -14.08
N SER A 73 -40.24 3.28 -14.65
CA SER A 73 -41.26 3.99 -15.43
C SER A 73 -42.12 4.93 -14.57
N ASN A 74 -41.54 5.52 -13.54
CA ASN A 74 -42.05 6.62 -12.76
C ASN A 74 -40.86 7.54 -12.40
N PRO A 75 -40.74 8.72 -13.03
CA PRO A 75 -39.93 9.77 -12.43
C PRO A 75 -40.64 10.20 -11.15
N VAL A 76 -40.20 9.69 -10.00
CA VAL A 76 -40.40 10.43 -8.73
C VAL A 76 -39.58 11.69 -8.91
N GLN A 77 -40.22 12.70 -9.50
CA GLN A 77 -39.67 14.04 -9.52
C GLN A 77 -39.35 14.42 -8.07
N PRO A 78 -38.17 14.99 -7.80
CA PRO A 78 -37.96 15.68 -6.54
C PRO A 78 -39.12 16.67 -6.43
N ARG A 79 -40.01 16.47 -5.46
CA ARG A 79 -41.18 17.32 -5.23
C ARG A 79 -40.63 18.74 -5.12
N ARG A 80 -40.71 19.52 -6.20
CA ARG A 80 -40.41 20.94 -6.14
C ARG A 80 -41.42 21.50 -5.15
N ALA A 81 -40.94 21.80 -3.95
CA ALA A 81 -41.68 22.60 -3.00
C ALA A 81 -42.02 23.91 -3.72
N GLU A 82 -43.30 24.06 -4.01
CA GLU A 82 -44.06 25.31 -4.00
C GLU A 82 -43.20 26.58 -4.28
N ASP A 83 -43.05 26.90 -5.56
CA ASP A 83 -42.69 28.24 -6.01
C ASP A 83 -44.00 29.02 -6.25
N PRO A 84 -44.02 30.34 -6.54
CA PRO A 84 -43.22 31.49 -6.09
C PRO A 84 -44.18 32.54 -5.51
N ARG A 85 -43.91 33.15 -4.33
CA ARG A 85 -44.37 34.54 -3.97
C ARG A 85 -44.23 34.96 -2.50
N PHE A 86 -43.92 34.06 -1.56
CA PHE A 86 -44.04 34.34 -0.12
C PHE A 86 -42.74 34.30 0.67
N LEU A 87 -41.64 34.90 0.19
CA LEU A 87 -40.48 35.17 1.06
C LEU A 87 -39.85 36.53 0.70
N LYS A 88 -40.68 37.56 0.68
CA LYS A 88 -40.23 38.94 0.84
C LYS A 88 -40.64 39.37 2.24
N GLN A 89 -39.68 39.90 2.99
CA GLN A 89 -39.76 40.60 4.27
C GLN A 89 -39.25 39.83 5.51
N GLU A 90 -38.32 40.53 6.16
CA GLU A 90 -37.96 40.51 7.59
C GLU A 90 -37.05 39.38 8.11
N HIS A 91 -35.74 39.66 8.02
CA HIS A 91 -34.82 40.00 9.13
C HIS A 91 -35.03 39.36 10.54
N PRO A 92 -33.93 39.23 11.30
CA PRO A 92 -33.37 38.00 11.84
C PRO A 92 -33.72 37.81 13.33
N GLU A 93 -33.83 36.58 13.83
CA GLU A 93 -33.46 36.29 15.23
C GLU A 93 -33.55 34.79 15.56
N SER A 94 -32.55 34.35 16.32
CA SER A 94 -32.65 33.31 17.35
C SER A 94 -32.99 31.87 16.93
N SER A 95 -31.96 31.04 16.79
CA SER A 95 -31.88 29.78 17.54
C SER A 95 -30.43 29.33 17.60
N GLN A 96 -29.83 29.48 18.78
CA GLN A 96 -28.56 28.87 19.12
C GLN A 96 -28.77 27.35 19.22
N ASP A 97 -28.11 26.57 18.38
CA ASP A 97 -27.93 25.13 18.63
C ASP A 97 -26.42 24.81 18.62
N PRO A 98 -25.90 24.13 19.66
CA PRO A 98 -24.47 23.88 19.81
C PRO A 98 -24.00 22.73 18.89
N PRO A 99 -22.70 22.66 18.56
CA PRO A 99 -22.15 21.60 17.71
C PRO A 99 -22.21 20.24 18.43
N PRO A 100 -22.59 19.12 17.77
CA PRO A 100 -22.61 17.82 18.42
C PRO A 100 -21.21 17.34 18.79
N GLU A 101 -21.00 17.17 20.10
CA GLU A 101 -19.81 16.55 20.70
C GLU A 101 -19.72 15.06 20.39
N LEU A 102 -18.52 14.64 19.97
CA LEU A 102 -17.81 13.43 20.40
C LEU A 102 -18.60 12.10 20.39
N PHE A 103 -18.46 11.34 19.30
CA PHE A 103 -18.61 9.88 19.38
C PHE A 103 -17.43 9.29 20.16
N GLU A 104 -17.63 9.01 21.45
CA GLU A 104 -16.71 8.16 22.20
C GLU A 104 -16.79 6.70 21.69
N PRO A 105 -15.66 6.03 21.41
CA PRO A 105 -15.65 4.66 20.95
C PRO A 105 -16.09 3.72 22.07
N LEU A 106 -17.09 2.90 21.74
CA LEU A 106 -17.71 1.90 22.60
C LEU A 106 -16.64 1.03 23.30
N THR A 107 -16.63 1.08 24.62
CA THR A 107 -15.78 0.28 25.50
C THR A 107 -16.22 -1.20 25.44
N MET A 108 -15.65 -1.98 24.51
CA MET A 108 -15.89 -3.42 24.45
C MET A 108 -15.20 -4.13 25.61
N LYS A 109 -16.02 -4.49 26.61
CA LYS A 109 -15.66 -5.39 27.70
C LYS A 109 -15.18 -6.75 27.17
N LYS A 110 -14.07 -7.18 27.74
CA LYS A 110 -13.35 -8.44 27.60
C LYS A 110 -14.26 -9.66 27.82
N ILE A 111 -14.35 -10.57 26.85
CA ILE A 111 -14.83 -11.96 27.08
C ILE A 111 -13.61 -12.90 26.98
N PRO A 112 -13.33 -13.73 28.00
CA PRO A 112 -12.21 -14.67 27.98
C PRO A 112 -12.53 -15.93 27.17
N ALA A 113 -11.48 -16.57 26.64
CA ALA A 113 -11.49 -17.71 25.74
C ALA A 113 -12.25 -18.95 26.28
N THR A 114 -13.00 -19.62 25.39
CA THR A 114 -13.47 -20.99 25.57
C THR A 114 -12.64 -21.91 24.68
N SER A 115 -11.70 -22.64 25.27
CA SER A 115 -11.10 -23.84 24.70
C SER A 115 -12.19 -24.91 24.54
N LEU A 116 -12.39 -25.42 23.34
CA LEU A 116 -13.16 -26.64 23.12
C LEU A 116 -12.25 -27.67 22.45
N GLU A 117 -11.89 -28.66 23.25
CA GLU A 117 -11.15 -29.86 22.92
C GLU A 117 -12.13 -30.89 22.31
N VAL A 118 -12.01 -31.21 21.02
CA VAL A 118 -12.63 -32.44 20.47
C VAL A 118 -11.65 -33.14 19.54
N LYS A 119 -10.99 -34.13 20.14
CA LYS A 119 -10.73 -35.49 19.64
C LYS A 119 -10.59 -35.69 18.12
N GLU A 120 -9.33 -35.94 17.77
CA GLU A 120 -8.79 -36.70 16.65
C GLU A 120 -9.51 -38.05 16.42
N GLU A 121 -9.94 -38.32 15.18
CA GLU A 121 -10.12 -39.68 14.66
C GLU A 121 -9.79 -39.70 13.16
N ALA A 122 -8.79 -40.52 12.81
CA ALA A 122 -8.27 -40.70 11.46
C ALA A 122 -9.10 -41.74 10.68
N ALA A 123 -9.66 -41.34 9.55
CA ALA A 123 -10.11 -42.27 8.51
C ALA A 123 -9.93 -41.63 7.11
N SER A 124 -8.78 -41.97 6.53
CA SER A 124 -8.53 -42.18 5.09
C SER A 124 -9.66 -41.82 4.11
N THR A 125 -9.56 -40.68 3.43
CA THR A 125 -9.81 -40.46 1.99
C THR A 125 -9.51 -38.98 1.65
N PRO A 126 -8.62 -38.66 0.69
CA PRO A 126 -8.42 -37.28 0.26
C PRO A 126 -9.63 -36.81 -0.58
N PRO A 127 -10.14 -35.58 -0.40
CA PRO A 127 -11.17 -35.02 -1.27
C PRO A 127 -10.57 -34.81 -2.67
N ALA A 128 -11.35 -35.11 -3.71
CA ALA A 128 -10.96 -34.93 -5.10
C ALA A 128 -10.62 -33.45 -5.41
N PRO A 129 -9.66 -33.17 -6.32
CA PRO A 129 -9.28 -31.81 -6.67
C PRO A 129 -10.43 -31.09 -7.42
N SER A 130 -10.74 -29.87 -6.97
CA SER A 130 -11.75 -28.99 -7.57
C SER A 130 -11.43 -28.67 -9.05
N PRO A 131 -12.43 -28.49 -9.95
CA PRO A 131 -12.23 -28.50 -11.41
C PRO A 131 -11.66 -27.20 -12.03
N PHE A 132 -10.92 -26.37 -11.29
CA PHE A 132 -10.53 -25.03 -11.75
C PHE A 132 -9.25 -24.95 -12.61
N GLU A 133 -8.55 -26.07 -12.88
CA GLU A 133 -7.29 -26.07 -13.65
C GLU A 133 -7.42 -26.34 -15.16
N LYS A 134 -8.63 -26.44 -15.73
CA LYS A 134 -8.79 -26.97 -17.11
C LYS A 134 -9.16 -25.97 -18.21
N LEU A 135 -8.99 -24.66 -18.00
CA LEU A 135 -9.29 -23.67 -19.06
C LEU A 135 -8.12 -22.71 -19.31
N GLN A 136 -7.41 -23.08 -20.38
CA GLN A 136 -6.73 -22.25 -21.38
C GLN A 136 -5.20 -22.16 -21.25
N GLU A 137 -4.58 -22.90 -22.17
CA GLU A 137 -3.17 -22.90 -22.58
C GLU A 137 -2.59 -21.49 -22.72
N PRO A 138 -1.30 -21.28 -22.43
CA PRO A 138 -0.60 -20.08 -22.85
C PRO A 138 -0.49 -20.11 -24.38
N VAL A 139 -1.31 -19.32 -25.07
CA VAL A 139 -1.06 -18.96 -26.47
C VAL A 139 0.25 -18.18 -26.51
N GLN A 140 1.23 -18.76 -27.19
CA GLN A 140 2.49 -18.13 -27.54
C GLN A 140 2.19 -16.97 -28.50
N LEU A 141 2.17 -15.75 -27.97
CA LEU A 141 2.24 -14.55 -28.78
C LEU A 141 3.70 -14.10 -28.76
N GLU A 142 4.43 -14.57 -29.77
CA GLU A 142 5.65 -13.92 -30.25
C GLU A 142 5.24 -12.55 -30.79
N GLU A 143 5.18 -11.55 -29.91
CA GLU A 143 5.08 -10.15 -30.30
C GLU A 143 6.44 -9.51 -30.03
N GLU A 144 7.20 -9.43 -31.12
CA GLU A 144 8.45 -8.69 -31.31
C GLU A 144 8.19 -7.20 -30.98
N PHE A 145 8.38 -6.83 -29.71
CA PHE A 145 8.43 -5.42 -29.31
C PHE A 145 9.84 -4.89 -29.56
N ASP A 146 10.04 -4.26 -30.72
CA ASP A 146 11.20 -3.42 -30.98
C ASP A 146 11.35 -2.39 -29.84
N PRO A 147 12.54 -2.26 -29.22
CA PRO A 147 12.78 -1.21 -28.26
C PRO A 147 12.82 0.13 -29.01
N ILE A 148 11.67 0.82 -29.06
CA ILE A 148 11.60 2.22 -29.46
C ILE A 148 12.33 3.00 -28.38
N LEU A 149 13.61 3.30 -28.64
CA LEU A 149 14.41 4.27 -27.90
C LEU A 149 13.60 5.56 -27.76
N PRO A 150 13.53 6.20 -26.57
CA PRO A 150 13.01 7.55 -26.47
C PRO A 150 13.96 8.47 -27.23
N THR A 151 13.60 8.70 -28.48
CA THR A 151 14.15 9.70 -29.38
C THR A 151 13.82 11.07 -28.79
N GLN A 152 14.84 11.74 -28.27
CA GLN A 152 14.98 13.20 -28.28
C GLN A 152 13.85 13.99 -27.60
N LEU A 153 13.92 14.14 -26.27
CA LEU A 153 13.26 15.24 -25.57
C LEU A 153 14.33 16.19 -25.01
N LEU A 154 14.29 17.41 -25.54
CA LEU A 154 15.27 18.51 -25.44
C LEU A 154 15.74 18.84 -24.01
N PRO A 155 17.04 19.17 -23.82
CA PRO A 155 17.54 19.76 -22.59
C PRO A 155 17.41 21.29 -22.66
N GLU A 156 16.19 21.84 -22.56
CA GLU A 156 15.99 23.29 -22.61
C GLU A 156 15.57 23.94 -21.28
N GLU A 157 15.40 23.16 -20.21
CA GLU A 157 14.93 23.71 -18.92
C GLU A 157 15.79 23.35 -17.70
N VAL A 158 16.97 22.75 -17.91
CA VAL A 158 17.87 22.33 -16.80
C VAL A 158 19.05 23.30 -16.60
N ASN A 159 19.20 24.33 -17.43
CA ASN A 159 20.31 25.30 -17.34
C ASN A 159 20.00 26.52 -16.45
N ASN A 160 18.75 26.73 -16.03
CA ASN A 160 18.37 27.91 -15.25
C ASN A 160 18.72 27.77 -13.75
N ILE A 161 18.85 26.54 -13.25
CA ILE A 161 19.09 26.29 -11.82
C ILE A 161 20.56 26.53 -11.46
N SER A 162 21.49 26.22 -12.36
CA SER A 162 22.92 26.48 -12.16
C SER A 162 23.29 27.97 -12.26
N SER A 163 22.56 28.77 -13.02
CA SER A 163 22.78 30.23 -13.10
C SER A 163 22.27 31.00 -11.87
N LEU A 164 21.24 30.51 -11.17
CA LEU A 164 20.70 31.17 -9.96
C LEU A 164 21.60 31.03 -8.73
N LEU A 165 22.38 29.94 -8.64
CA LEU A 165 23.30 29.69 -7.53
C LEU A 165 24.57 30.56 -7.58
N THR A 166 24.95 31.07 -8.75
CA THR A 166 26.11 31.96 -8.93
C THR A 166 25.88 33.41 -8.50
N HIS A 167 24.63 33.83 -8.23
CA HIS A 167 24.31 35.22 -7.86
C HIS A 167 23.89 35.40 -6.39
N LEU A 168 23.60 34.31 -5.66
CA LEU A 168 23.16 34.37 -4.26
C LEU A 168 24.31 34.29 -3.24
N GLY A 169 25.55 34.15 -3.70
CA GLY A 169 26.75 34.00 -2.87
C GLY A 169 27.54 35.29 -2.59
N ASP A 170 27.03 36.47 -2.96
CA ASP A 170 27.82 37.73 -2.95
C ASP A 170 27.20 38.84 -2.07
N VAL A 171 26.46 38.46 -1.02
CA VAL A 171 25.86 39.40 -0.06
C VAL A 171 26.22 39.00 1.37
N SER A 172 27.48 39.20 1.79
CA SER A 172 27.91 39.23 3.21
C SER A 172 29.39 39.63 3.32
N ASP A 173 29.71 40.94 3.26
CA ASP A 173 30.33 41.76 4.32
C ASP A 173 30.49 43.21 3.81
#